data_AF-R7SPR2-F1
#
_entry.id   AF-R7SPR2-F1
#
_cell.length_a   1.000
_cell.length_b   1.000
_cell.length_c   1.000
_cell.angle_alpha   90.00
_cell.angle_beta   90.00
_cell.angle_gamma   90.00
#
_symmetry.space_group_name_H-M   'P 1'
#
loop_
_entity.id
_entity.type
_entity.pdbx_description
1 polymer ?
#
loop_
_entity_poly.entity_id
_entity_poly.type
_entity_poly.pdbx_seq_one_letter_code
_entity_poly.pdbx_strand_id
1 'polypeptide(L)'
;MPIATKQEGEKKALLVGICYKSNRNLVSNGLRVQIIARKDVKNLKEPSMGTYRYEEQDIVIMINLTSHIDDGQDQGHEHLGRRQAAW
;
A
#
# COMPACT_ATOMS: atom_id res chain seq x y z
N MET A 1 20.75 1.29 8.85
CA MET A 1 19.72 0.22 8.91
C MET A 1 19.09 0.24 10.29
N PRO A 2 17.75 0.23 10.42
CA PRO A 2 17.12 0.03 11.72
C PRO A 2 17.53 -1.34 12.27
N ILE A 3 17.91 -1.38 13.55
CA ILE A 3 18.32 -2.62 14.24
C ILE A 3 17.11 -3.08 15.03
N ALA A 4 16.62 -4.30 14.76
CA ALA A 4 15.59 -4.91 15.57
C ALA A 4 16.16 -5.18 16.97
N THR A 5 15.71 -4.42 17.98
CA THR A 5 15.97 -4.76 19.37
C THR A 5 15.22 -6.06 19.69
N LYS A 6 15.89 -7.03 20.31
CA LYS A 6 15.24 -8.24 20.83
C LYS A 6 14.24 -7.83 21.93
N GLN A 7 13.00 -7.54 21.53
CA GLN A 7 11.89 -7.55 22.46
C GLN A 7 11.54 -9.02 22.72
N GLU A 8 11.70 -9.45 23.96
CA GLU A 8 11.26 -10.76 24.44
C GLU A 8 9.76 -10.69 24.74
N GLY A 9 8.99 -11.67 24.25
CA GLY A 9 7.53 -11.73 24.42
C GLY A 9 6.77 -11.96 23.12
N GLU A 10 5.45 -12.15 23.28
CA GLU A 10 4.51 -12.25 22.16
C GLU A 10 4.45 -10.92 21.41
N LYS A 11 4.56 -10.97 20.07
CA LYS A 11 4.59 -9.78 19.21
C LYS A 11 3.34 -9.71 18.37
N LYS A 12 2.58 -8.63 18.52
CA LYS A 12 1.33 -8.36 17.77
C LYS A 12 1.43 -7.03 17.04
N ALA A 13 0.94 -6.97 15.81
CA ALA A 13 0.98 -5.76 15.00
C ALA A 13 -0.39 -5.46 14.37
N LEU A 14 -0.73 -4.17 14.32
CA LEU A 14 -1.86 -3.65 13.55
C LEU A 14 -1.32 -2.65 12.53
N LEU A 15 -1.45 -2.98 11.24
CA LEU A 15 -1.04 -2.11 10.14
C LEU A 15 -2.29 -1.48 9.50
N VAL A 16 -2.39 -0.15 9.53
CA VAL A 16 -3.57 0.59 9.06
C VAL A 16 -3.22 1.49 7.89
N GLY A 17 -3.92 1.32 6.77
CA GLY A 17 -3.72 2.09 5.54
C GLY A 17 -5.02 2.78 5.13
N ILE A 18 -5.03 4.12 5.17
CA ILE A 18 -6.22 4.93 4.84
C ILE A 18 -5.92 5.86 3.66
N CYS A 19 -6.45 5.53 2.48
CA CYS A 19 -6.22 6.26 1.24
C CYS A 19 -7.16 7.47 1.05
N TYR A 20 -8.32 7.47 1.68
CA TYR A 20 -9.38 8.48 1.50
C TYR A 20 -9.76 8.77 0.03
N LYS A 21 -9.59 7.82 -0.89
CA LYS A 21 -9.74 8.02 -2.36
C LYS A 21 -11.08 8.67 -2.75
N SER A 22 -12.16 8.36 -2.03
CA SER A 22 -13.51 8.87 -2.31
C SER A 22 -13.96 10.01 -1.38
N ASN A 23 -13.08 10.54 -0.52
CA ASN A 23 -13.45 11.58 0.42
C ASN A 23 -13.51 12.95 -0.27
N ARG A 24 -14.71 13.32 -0.72
CA ARG A 24 -14.97 14.60 -1.40
C ARG A 24 -14.71 15.81 -0.50
N ASN A 25 -14.86 15.67 0.81
CA ASN A 25 -14.61 16.76 1.76
C ASN A 25 -13.11 17.11 1.82
N LEU A 26 -12.21 16.13 1.66
CA LEU A 26 -10.77 16.44 1.60
C LEU A 26 -10.45 17.24 0.34
N VAL A 27 -10.98 16.79 -0.81
CA VAL A 27 -10.77 17.45 -2.10
C VAL A 27 -11.33 18.87 -2.08
N SER A 28 -12.55 19.07 -1.55
CA SER A 28 -13.20 20.38 -1.48
C SER A 28 -12.47 21.37 -0.57
N ASN A 29 -11.74 20.87 0.43
CA ASN A 29 -10.93 21.69 1.34
C ASN A 29 -9.46 21.80 0.89
N GLY A 30 -9.12 21.36 -0.33
CA GLY A 30 -7.76 21.42 -0.86
C GLY A 30 -6.77 20.47 -0.17
N LEU A 31 -7.26 19.50 0.60
CA LEU A 31 -6.45 18.50 1.30
C LEU A 31 -6.16 17.31 0.40
N ARG A 32 -4.93 16.78 0.49
CA ARG A 32 -4.47 15.67 -0.37
C ARG A 32 -5.00 14.33 0.14
N VAL A 33 -5.41 13.49 -0.82
CA VAL A 33 -5.69 12.07 -0.59
C VAL A 33 -4.39 11.27 -0.46
N GLN A 34 -4.39 10.27 0.43
CA GLN A 34 -3.20 9.48 0.79
C GLN A 34 -3.12 8.19 -0.05
N ILE A 35 -3.07 8.33 -1.38
CA ILE A 35 -3.25 7.20 -2.33
C ILE A 35 -2.23 6.06 -2.09
N ILE A 36 -1.05 6.40 -1.57
CA ILE A 36 0.03 5.44 -1.31
C ILE A 36 -0.10 4.64 -0.01
N ALA A 37 -0.98 5.04 0.93
CA ALA A 37 -1.05 4.41 2.26
C ALA A 37 -1.30 2.89 2.19
N ARG A 38 -2.05 2.43 1.18
CA ARG A 38 -2.23 1.00 0.89
C ARG A 38 -0.93 0.30 0.52
N LYS A 39 -0.09 0.95 -0.31
CA LYS A 39 1.21 0.43 -0.72
C LYS A 39 2.17 0.41 0.47
N ASP A 40 2.17 1.44 1.28
CA ASP A 40 3.04 1.53 2.46
C ASP A 40 2.76 0.39 3.46
N VAL A 41 1.49 0.12 3.75
CA VAL A 41 1.09 -0.99 4.62
C VAL A 41 1.50 -2.35 4.07
N LYS A 42 1.38 -2.56 2.75
CA LYS A 42 1.85 -3.80 2.11
C LYS A 42 3.38 -3.93 2.23
N ASN A 43 4.11 -2.85 1.99
CA ASN A 43 5.56 -2.82 2.09
C ASN A 43 6.06 -3.03 3.52
N LEU A 44 5.25 -2.74 4.54
CA LEU A 44 5.60 -2.97 5.94
C LEU A 44 5.42 -4.43 6.38
N LYS A 45 4.67 -5.25 5.64
CA LYS A 45 4.46 -6.66 5.99
C LYS A 45 5.78 -7.45 5.98
N GLU A 46 6.53 -7.37 4.89
CA GLU A 46 7.78 -8.13 4.72
C GLU A 46 8.85 -7.78 5.78
N PRO A 47 9.16 -6.50 6.06
CA PRO A 47 10.08 -6.16 7.14
C PRO A 47 9.58 -6.60 8.52
N SER A 48 8.27 -6.53 8.78
CA SER A 48 7.68 -6.98 10.05
C SER A 48 7.97 -8.46 10.31
N MET A 49 7.79 -9.29 9.28
CA MET A 49 8.09 -10.72 9.39
C MET A 49 9.60 -10.99 9.39
N GLY A 50 10.33 -10.47 8.40
CA GLY A 50 11.75 -10.82 8.19
C GLY A 50 12.72 -10.15 9.16
N THR A 51 12.56 -8.85 9.42
CA THR A 51 13.48 -8.08 10.27
C THR A 51 13.04 -8.14 11.73
N TYR A 52 11.75 -7.97 11.98
CA TYR A 52 11.23 -7.83 13.35
C TYR A 52 10.64 -9.12 13.93
N ARG A 53 10.56 -10.20 13.13
CA ARG A 53 10.13 -11.54 13.57
C ARG A 53 8.73 -11.55 14.18
N TYR A 54 7.79 -10.86 13.54
CA TYR A 54 6.36 -11.06 13.80
C TYR A 54 5.90 -12.30 13.02
N GLU A 55 5.12 -13.16 13.66
CA GLU A 55 4.43 -14.24 12.96
C GLU A 55 3.28 -13.67 12.12
N GLU A 56 3.01 -14.27 10.96
CA GLU A 56 2.00 -13.74 10.03
C GLU A 56 0.60 -13.65 10.66
N GLN A 57 0.24 -14.64 11.48
CA GLN A 57 -1.03 -14.71 12.20
C GLN A 57 -1.23 -13.59 13.24
N ASP A 58 -0.14 -12.97 13.69
CA ASP A 58 -0.16 -11.91 14.70
C ASP A 58 -0.14 -10.50 14.06
N ILE A 59 -0.18 -10.41 12.73
CA ILE A 59 -0.24 -9.17 11.98
C ILE A 59 -1.65 -8.99 11.40
N VAL A 60 -2.39 -8.01 11.93
CA VAL A 60 -3.67 -7.59 11.37
C VAL A 60 -3.45 -6.42 10.41
N ILE A 61 -3.98 -6.53 9.20
CA ILE A 61 -3.90 -5.49 8.17
C ILE A 61 -5.29 -4.91 7.92
N MET A 62 -5.47 -3.61 8.17
CA MET A 62 -6.68 -2.88 7.89
C MET A 62 -6.44 -1.85 6.79
N ILE A 63 -7.08 -2.04 5.63
CA ILE A 63 -6.99 -1.13 4.50
C ILE A 63 -8.39 -0.67 4.16
N ASN A 64 -8.60 0.63 3.99
CA ASN A 64 -9.89 1.13 3.52
C ASN A 64 -10.05 0.78 2.02
N LEU A 65 -10.74 -0.32 1.75
CA LEU A 65 -11.19 -0.65 0.40
C LEU A 65 -12.36 0.27 0.09
N THR A 66 -12.13 1.30 -0.72
CA THR A 66 -13.23 2.04 -1.32
C THR A 66 -13.85 1.15 -2.39
N SER A 67 -14.77 0.26 -2.01
CA SER A 67 -15.71 -0.38 -2.94
C SER A 67 -16.81 0.62 -3.27
N HIS A 68 -16.46 1.63 -4.06
CA HIS A 68 -17.41 2.13 -5.03
C HIS A 68 -17.02 1.47 -6.33
N ILE A 69 -17.95 0.69 -6.86
CA ILE A 69 -17.93 0.00 -8.15
C ILE A 69 -17.22 0.90 -9.17
N ASP A 70 -16.07 0.42 -9.64
CA ASP A 70 -15.47 0.82 -10.90
C ASP A 70 -14.92 -0.48 -11.50
N ASP A 71 -15.86 -1.31 -11.96
CA ASP A 71 -15.59 -2.35 -12.94
C ASP A 71 -15.16 -1.63 -14.23
N GLY A 72 -13.85 -1.46 -14.37
CA GLY A 72 -13.25 -0.79 -15.51
C GLY A 72 -11.82 -1.25 -15.65
N GLN A 73 -11.66 -2.24 -16.54
CA GLN A 73 -10.39 -2.79 -17.00
C GLN A 73 -9.27 -1.74 -17.09
N ASP A 74 -8.14 -2.01 -16.46
CA ASP A 74 -6.84 -1.60 -17.01
C ASP A 74 -5.99 -2.87 -17.13
N GLN A 75 -6.32 -3.64 -18.17
CA GLN A 75 -5.44 -4.67 -18.71
C GLN A 75 -4.29 -3.97 -19.42
N GLY A 76 -3.09 -4.52 -19.22
CA GLY A 76 -1.84 -3.95 -19.70
C GLY A 76 -1.88 -3.50 -21.17
N HIS A 77 -1.39 -2.29 -21.40
CA HIS A 77 -0.92 -1.85 -22.69
C HIS A 77 0.61 -1.78 -22.65
N GLU A 78 1.25 -2.91 -22.94
CA GLU A 78 2.59 -2.90 -23.53
C GLU A 78 2.50 -2.19 -24.88
N HIS A 79 2.87 -0.91 -24.94
CA HIS A 79 3.01 -0.21 -26.20
C HIS A 79 4.46 -0.28 -26.67
N LEU A 80 4.72 -1.23 -27.58
CA LEU A 80 5.93 -1.29 -28.39
C LEU A 80 6.15 0.05 -29.12
N GLY A 81 7.13 0.82 -28.65
CA GLY A 81 7.67 1.95 -29.40
C GLY A 81 8.53 1.48 -30.57
N ARG A 82 7.92 1.16 -31.71
CA ARG A 82 8.59 1.17 -33.02
C ARG A 82 8.96 2.61 -33.35
N ARG A 83 10.23 2.99 -33.21
CA ARG A 83 10.79 4.15 -33.92
C ARG A 83 11.52 3.63 -35.15
N GLN A 84 10.88 3.77 -36.31
CA GLN A 84 11.58 3.81 -37.59
C GLN A 84 12.36 5.13 -37.63
N ALA A 85 13.65 5.06 -37.87
CA ALA A 85 14.45 6.18 -38.34
C ALA A 85 14.51 6.06 -39.87
N ALA A 86 14.03 7.09 -40.58
CA ALA A 86 14.21 7.26 -42.01
C ALA A 86 15.08 8.50 -42.22
N TRP A 87 16.23 8.26 -42.88
CA TRP A 87 17.14 9.14 -43.62
C TRP A 87 17.35 10.58 -43.12
#